data_AF-A0A4P5W5B7-F1
#
_entry.id   AF-A0A4P5W5B7-F1
#
_cell.length_a   1.000
_cell.length_b   1.000
_cell.length_c   1.000
_cell.angle_alpha   90.00
_cell.angle_beta   90.00
_cell.angle_gamma   90.00
#
_symmetry.space_group_name_H-M   'P 1'
#
loop_
_entity.id
_entity.type
_entity.pdbx_description
1 polymer ?
#
loop_
_entity_poly.entity_id
_entity_poly.type
_entity_poly.pdbx_seq_one_letter_code
_entity_poly.pdbx_strand_id
1 'polypeptide(L)'
;MLVFHVSDTHVHVVVLVDRARAGRLAQALGLALASLFGAPLPPAGITTIEDGGHLRSTFAYVLCNDERHGVVPDPWRENSNLPDLLGARLTAFSTVAATKSVLPRISGDYLRELAGWSGLPKSTAATTLDLDQAHPQLADATAAIVAHANLSSKHPDLVVARGAAVHVATSFGLSTIALAEILDLTPSTVRRLRHSNPPARTIRTLETQLRMRTLLPLPVETAFGEEAPRPAWPTGPKGRQTS
;
A
#
# COMPACT_ATOMS: atom_id res chain seq x y z
N MET A 1 10.81 10.60 -3.95
CA MET A 1 9.74 9.91 -4.71
C MET A 1 8.41 10.48 -4.27
N LEU A 2 7.45 10.63 -5.18
CA LEU A 2 6.10 11.14 -4.90
C LEU A 2 5.04 10.05 -4.98
N VAL A 3 5.08 9.27 -6.07
CA VAL A 3 4.14 8.18 -6.31
C VAL A 3 4.83 7.08 -7.11
N PHE A 4 4.44 5.83 -6.88
CA PHE A 4 4.73 4.73 -7.79
C PHE A 4 3.52 3.81 -7.94
N HIS A 5 3.51 3.08 -9.04
CA HIS A 5 2.57 1.99 -9.31
C HIS A 5 3.27 0.91 -10.12
N VAL A 6 3.11 -0.33 -9.69
CA VAL A 6 3.59 -1.54 -10.37
C VAL A 6 2.39 -2.19 -11.04
N SER A 7 2.35 -2.15 -12.36
CA SER A 7 1.38 -2.92 -13.14
C SER A 7 2.00 -4.26 -13.57
N ASP A 8 1.19 -5.10 -14.20
CA ASP A 8 1.55 -6.43 -14.66
C ASP A 8 2.72 -6.39 -15.67
N THR A 9 2.85 -5.29 -16.42
CA THR A 9 3.79 -5.18 -17.55
C THR A 9 4.81 -4.06 -17.39
N HIS A 10 4.62 -3.13 -16.46
CA HIS A 10 5.51 -1.97 -16.32
C HIS A 10 5.41 -1.33 -14.93
N VAL A 11 6.35 -0.43 -14.64
CA VAL A 11 6.36 0.34 -13.39
C VAL A 11 6.36 1.82 -13.73
N HIS A 12 5.45 2.56 -13.11
CA HIS A 12 5.44 4.02 -13.16
C HIS A 12 6.01 4.59 -11.85
N VAL A 13 6.90 5.56 -11.95
CA VAL A 13 7.46 6.26 -10.79
C VAL A 13 7.54 7.76 -11.07
N VAL A 14 7.04 8.57 -10.14
CA VAL A 14 7.19 10.03 -10.18
C VAL A 14 8.17 10.46 -9.10
N VAL A 15 9.20 11.22 -9.49
CA VAL A 15 10.27 11.70 -8.62
C VAL A 15 10.56 13.18 -8.86
N LEU A 16 10.99 13.87 -7.81
CA LEU A 16 11.41 15.27 -7.85
C LEU A 16 12.95 15.34 -7.84
N VAL A 17 13.54 15.15 -9.01
CA VAL A 17 14.99 15.20 -9.21
C VAL A 17 15.31 15.68 -10.62
N ASP A 18 16.56 16.08 -10.87
CA ASP A 18 17.04 16.35 -12.22
C ASP A 18 17.03 15.09 -13.11
N ARG A 19 17.13 15.30 -14.43
CA ARG A 19 17.07 14.23 -15.44
C ARG A 19 18.18 13.18 -15.27
N ALA A 20 19.35 13.57 -14.78
CA ALA A 20 20.48 12.66 -14.59
C ALA A 20 20.27 11.74 -13.38
N ARG A 21 19.77 12.29 -12.26
CA ARG A 21 19.35 11.53 -11.07
C ARG A 21 18.18 10.59 -11.40
N ALA A 22 17.20 11.04 -12.18
CA ALA A 22 16.12 10.18 -12.67
C ALA A 22 16.66 9.01 -13.50
N GLY A 23 17.63 9.26 -14.39
CA GLY A 23 18.30 8.22 -15.17
C GLY A 23 19.02 7.18 -14.30
N ARG A 24 19.77 7.62 -13.27
CA ARG A 24 20.44 6.70 -12.33
C ARG A 24 19.45 5.87 -11.52
N LEU A 25 18.36 6.49 -11.06
CA LEU A 25 17.29 5.77 -10.37
C LEU A 25 16.67 4.70 -11.29
N ALA A 26 16.33 5.06 -12.52
CA ALA A 26 15.75 4.14 -13.50
C ALA A 26 16.69 2.96 -13.80
N GLN A 27 18.00 3.23 -13.95
CA GLN A 27 19.00 2.18 -14.12
C GLN A 27 19.07 1.24 -12.91
N ALA A 28 19.11 1.80 -11.69
CA ALA A 28 19.18 1.01 -10.46
C ALA A 28 17.94 0.13 -10.28
N LEU A 29 16.74 0.68 -10.53
CA LEU A 29 15.49 -0.06 -10.51
C LEU A 29 15.46 -1.15 -11.59
N GLY A 30 15.87 -0.83 -12.81
CA GLY A 30 15.94 -1.77 -13.91
C GLY A 30 16.86 -2.96 -13.61
N LEU A 31 18.04 -2.72 -13.02
CA LEU A 31 18.96 -3.79 -12.60
C LEU A 31 18.38 -4.65 -11.48
N ALA A 32 17.76 -4.04 -10.47
CA ALA A 32 17.14 -4.77 -9.36
C ALA A 32 16.00 -5.67 -9.84
N LEU A 33 15.11 -5.13 -10.68
CA LEU A 33 13.99 -5.87 -11.25
C LEU A 33 14.45 -6.94 -12.23
N ALA A 34 15.45 -6.66 -13.09
CA ALA A 34 16.01 -7.65 -13.99
C ALA A 34 16.63 -8.84 -13.23
N SER A 35 17.29 -8.57 -12.10
CA SER A 35 17.80 -9.62 -11.23
C SER A 35 16.69 -10.45 -10.60
N LEU A 36 15.56 -9.83 -10.25
CA LEU A 36 14.42 -10.52 -9.66
C LEU A 36 13.69 -11.41 -10.69
N PHE A 37 13.51 -10.91 -11.91
CA PHE A 37 12.80 -11.61 -12.99
C PHE A 37 13.68 -12.57 -13.80
N GLY A 38 15.00 -12.51 -13.63
CA GLY A 38 15.95 -13.32 -14.41
C GLY A 38 15.99 -12.96 -15.90
N ALA A 39 15.56 -11.75 -16.27
CA ALA A 39 15.49 -11.29 -17.65
C ALA A 39 15.84 -9.79 -17.77
N PRO A 40 16.48 -9.36 -18.88
CA PRO A 40 16.72 -7.94 -19.12
C PRO A 40 15.41 -7.19 -19.34
N LEU A 41 15.32 -5.97 -18.81
CA LEU A 41 14.19 -5.07 -19.02
C LEU A 41 14.50 -4.05 -20.12
N PRO A 42 13.50 -3.58 -20.87
CA PRO A 42 13.69 -2.48 -21.80
C PRO A 42 14.12 -1.20 -21.07
N PRO A 43 14.84 -0.28 -21.75
CA PRO A 43 15.19 1.02 -21.16
C PRO A 43 13.96 1.79 -20.68
N ALA A 44 14.09 2.48 -19.55
CA ALA A 44 12.99 3.28 -19.00
C ALA A 44 12.73 4.54 -19.84
N GLY A 45 11.46 4.78 -20.17
CA GLY A 45 11.00 6.08 -20.66
C GLY A 45 11.02 7.11 -19.51
N ILE A 46 11.58 8.29 -19.76
CA ILE A 46 11.65 9.38 -18.77
C ILE A 46 11.14 10.66 -19.41
N THR A 47 10.02 11.15 -18.88
CA THR A 47 9.35 12.36 -19.33
C THR A 47 9.39 13.41 -18.23
N THR A 48 9.69 14.65 -18.59
CA THR A 48 9.69 15.79 -17.66
C THR A 48 8.26 16.21 -17.34
N ILE A 49 8.01 16.62 -16.10
CA ILE A 49 6.77 17.26 -15.68
C ILE A 49 6.99 18.77 -15.69
N GLU A 50 6.23 19.48 -16.51
CA GLU A 50 6.48 20.88 -16.85
C GLU A 50 5.85 21.85 -15.85
N ASP A 51 4.71 21.50 -15.27
CA ASP A 51 3.97 22.35 -14.34
C ASP A 51 3.18 21.55 -13.29
N GLY A 52 2.53 22.27 -12.36
CA GLY A 52 1.75 21.68 -11.29
C GLY A 52 0.45 20.98 -11.73
N GLY A 53 -0.17 21.42 -12.83
CA GLY A 53 -1.35 20.77 -13.41
C GLY A 53 -1.00 19.43 -14.06
N HIS A 54 0.10 19.40 -14.80
CA HIS A 54 0.72 18.18 -15.32
C HIS A 54 1.11 17.25 -14.17
N LEU A 55 1.76 17.76 -13.11
CA LEU A 55 2.12 16.94 -11.95
C LEU A 55 0.90 16.28 -11.29
N ARG A 56 -0.16 17.05 -11.05
CA ARG A 56 -1.39 16.53 -10.44
C ARG A 56 -2.04 15.45 -11.29
N SER A 57 -2.10 15.67 -12.60
CA SER A 57 -2.70 14.73 -13.55
C SER A 57 -1.86 13.44 -13.65
N THR A 58 -0.54 13.56 -13.72
CA THR A 58 0.39 12.42 -13.73
C THR A 58 0.34 11.65 -12.41
N PHE A 59 0.24 12.35 -11.28
CA PHE A 59 0.10 11.71 -9.98
C PHE A 59 -1.14 10.81 -9.91
N ALA A 60 -2.31 11.34 -10.31
CA ALA A 60 -3.55 10.57 -10.35
C ALA A 60 -3.50 9.46 -11.41
N TYR A 61 -2.88 9.73 -12.57
CA TYR A 61 -2.68 8.73 -13.62
C TYR A 61 -1.94 7.51 -13.09
N VAL A 62 -0.80 7.73 -12.42
CA VAL A 62 0.02 6.64 -11.89
C VAL A 62 -0.75 5.80 -10.87
N LEU A 63 -1.52 6.42 -9.96
CA LEU A 63 -2.30 5.67 -8.95
C LEU A 63 -3.47 4.85 -9.53
N CYS A 64 -4.02 5.27 -10.67
CA CYS A 64 -5.18 4.64 -11.30
C CYS A 64 -4.81 3.88 -12.58
N ASN A 65 -3.57 3.36 -12.63
CA ASN A 65 -3.06 2.78 -13.87
C ASN A 65 -3.77 1.46 -14.20
N ASP A 66 -4.07 0.64 -13.19
CA ASP A 66 -4.79 -0.63 -13.37
C ASP A 66 -6.12 -0.41 -14.08
N GLU A 67 -6.93 0.52 -13.58
CA GLU A 67 -8.25 0.75 -14.13
C GLU A 67 -8.23 1.30 -15.57
N ARG A 68 -7.18 2.04 -15.93
CA ARG A 68 -6.98 2.52 -17.31
C ARG A 68 -6.58 1.41 -18.27
N HIS A 69 -5.93 0.37 -17.77
CA HIS A 69 -5.67 -0.85 -18.51
C HIS A 69 -6.84 -1.84 -18.43
N GLY A 70 -7.95 -1.42 -17.82
CA GLY A 70 -9.11 -2.26 -17.61
C GLY A 70 -8.81 -3.41 -16.64
N VAL A 71 -7.79 -3.29 -15.78
CA VAL A 71 -7.43 -4.20 -14.70
C VAL A 71 -8.25 -3.85 -13.44
N VAL A 72 -8.89 -4.82 -12.78
CA VAL A 72 -9.52 -4.60 -11.47
C VAL A 72 -8.38 -4.35 -10.49
N PRO A 73 -8.35 -3.19 -9.83
CA PRO A 73 -7.30 -2.91 -8.89
C PRO A 73 -7.35 -3.87 -7.72
N ASP A 74 -6.19 -4.21 -7.21
CA ASP A 74 -6.05 -4.78 -5.88
C ASP A 74 -6.83 -3.91 -4.87
N PRO A 75 -7.84 -4.44 -4.17
CA PRO A 75 -8.59 -3.72 -3.13
C PRO A 75 -7.70 -3.07 -2.06
N TRP A 76 -6.53 -3.67 -1.81
CA TRP A 76 -5.54 -3.22 -0.83
C TRP A 76 -4.48 -2.29 -1.42
N ARG A 77 -4.46 -2.14 -2.76
CA ARG A 77 -3.57 -1.25 -3.53
C ARG A 77 -2.09 -1.48 -3.22
N GLU A 78 -1.70 -2.73 -2.94
CA GLU A 78 -0.34 -3.09 -2.48
C GLU A 78 0.72 -2.86 -3.56
N ASN A 79 0.31 -2.86 -4.84
CA ASN A 79 1.13 -2.58 -6.01
C ASN A 79 1.49 -1.08 -6.19
N SER A 80 1.01 -0.19 -5.33
CA SER A 80 1.31 1.25 -5.37
C SER A 80 1.84 1.74 -4.02
N ASN A 81 2.26 3.01 -3.90
CA ASN A 81 2.48 3.64 -2.58
C ASN A 81 1.24 4.29 -1.97
N LEU A 82 0.04 4.04 -2.50
CA LEU A 82 -1.19 4.62 -1.97
C LEU A 82 -1.45 4.25 -0.50
N PRO A 83 -1.19 3.01 -0.04
CA PRO A 83 -1.27 2.67 1.38
C PRO A 83 -0.34 3.50 2.26
N ASP A 84 0.87 3.85 1.79
CA ASP A 84 1.77 4.73 2.54
C ASP A 84 1.23 6.15 2.67
N LEU A 85 0.70 6.69 1.56
CA LEU A 85 0.11 8.02 1.51
C LEU A 85 -1.11 8.16 2.44
N LEU A 86 -1.82 7.05 2.66
CA LEU A 86 -2.97 6.95 3.55
C LEU A 86 -2.60 6.52 4.98
N GLY A 87 -1.32 6.29 5.28
CA GLY A 87 -0.83 5.90 6.60
C GLY A 87 -1.10 4.44 6.99
N ALA A 88 -1.45 3.61 6.02
CA ALA A 88 -1.65 2.17 6.14
C ALA A 88 -0.32 1.38 5.98
N ARG A 89 0.79 2.03 5.66
CA ARG A 89 2.15 1.45 5.71
C ARG A 89 3.16 2.43 6.31
N LEU A 90 4.27 1.88 6.79
CA LEU A 90 5.34 2.60 7.48
C LEU A 90 6.59 2.84 6.61
N THR A 91 6.65 2.29 5.41
CA THR A 91 7.89 2.23 4.61
C THR A 91 8.22 3.53 3.89
N ALA A 92 7.22 4.32 3.48
CA ALA A 92 7.46 5.51 2.65
C ALA A 92 7.16 6.85 3.35
N PHE A 93 7.58 7.04 4.61
CA PHE A 93 7.32 8.29 5.36
C PHE A 93 7.80 9.56 4.63
N SER A 94 8.98 9.52 4.00
CA SER A 94 9.51 10.64 3.23
C SER A 94 8.63 10.99 2.03
N THR A 95 7.97 9.99 1.43
CA THR A 95 7.08 10.19 0.29
C THR A 95 5.83 10.96 0.69
N VAL A 96 5.27 10.69 1.87
CA VAL A 96 4.12 11.45 2.40
C VAL A 96 4.47 12.93 2.55
N ALA A 97 5.61 13.23 3.17
CA ALA A 97 6.06 14.61 3.36
C ALA A 97 6.33 15.32 2.02
N ALA A 98 7.02 14.65 1.09
CA ALA A 98 7.30 15.20 -0.23
C ALA A 98 6.03 15.47 -1.03
N THR A 99 5.07 14.54 -1.03
CA THR A 99 3.79 14.69 -1.71
C THR A 99 2.99 15.85 -1.13
N LYS A 100 2.89 15.97 0.20
CA LYS A 100 2.22 17.12 0.84
C LYS A 100 2.87 18.46 0.51
N SER A 101 4.20 18.48 0.39
CA SER A 101 4.94 19.71 0.07
C SER A 101 4.67 20.21 -1.34
N VAL A 102 4.50 19.31 -2.32
CA VAL A 102 4.40 19.69 -3.75
C VAL A 102 2.98 19.62 -4.28
N LEU A 103 2.12 18.81 -3.66
CA LEU A 103 0.71 18.66 -4.00
C LEU A 103 -0.16 18.94 -2.76
N PRO A 104 -0.13 20.15 -2.18
CA PRO A 104 -0.80 20.46 -0.91
C PRO A 104 -2.33 20.36 -0.97
N ARG A 105 -2.92 20.37 -2.16
CA ARG A 105 -4.37 20.23 -2.38
C ARG A 105 -4.84 18.77 -2.48
N ILE A 106 -3.92 17.80 -2.46
CA ILE A 106 -4.26 16.38 -2.43
C ILE A 106 -4.66 16.03 -0.99
N SER A 107 -5.96 15.91 -0.75
CA SER A 107 -6.51 15.56 0.56
C SER A 107 -6.47 14.05 0.79
N GLY A 108 -6.56 13.64 2.06
CA GLY A 108 -6.73 12.23 2.42
C GLY A 108 -8.02 11.63 1.85
N ASP A 109 -9.09 12.44 1.76
CA ASP A 109 -10.37 12.01 1.18
C ASP A 109 -10.24 11.71 -0.32
N TYR A 110 -9.53 12.56 -1.06
CA TYR A 110 -9.24 12.32 -2.47
C TYR A 110 -8.41 11.05 -2.67
N LEU A 111 -7.37 10.84 -1.83
CA LEU A 111 -6.58 9.60 -1.88
C LEU A 111 -7.42 8.36 -1.55
N ARG A 112 -8.35 8.45 -0.60
CA ARG A 112 -9.28 7.34 -0.28
C ARG A 112 -10.23 7.05 -1.44
N GLU A 113 -10.73 8.08 -2.12
CA GLU A 113 -11.54 7.91 -3.32
C GLU A 113 -10.77 7.17 -4.40
N LEU A 114 -9.53 7.61 -4.70
CA LEU A 114 -8.66 6.91 -5.66
C LEU A 114 -8.37 5.46 -5.25
N ALA A 115 -8.25 5.18 -3.95
CA ALA A 115 -8.02 3.83 -3.45
C ALA A 115 -9.26 2.92 -3.53
N GLY A 116 -10.47 3.48 -3.69
CA GLY A 116 -11.73 2.76 -3.47
C GLY A 116 -12.09 2.59 -1.98
N TRP A 117 -11.49 3.40 -1.09
CA TRP A 117 -11.60 3.34 0.37
C TRP A 117 -12.54 4.41 0.95
N SER A 118 -13.38 5.03 0.13
CA SER A 118 -14.30 6.09 0.56
C SER A 118 -15.31 5.63 1.62
N GLY A 119 -15.69 4.34 1.61
CA GLY A 119 -16.56 3.72 2.61
C GLY A 119 -15.86 3.34 3.93
N LEU A 120 -14.52 3.37 3.97
CA LEU A 120 -13.79 3.00 5.20
C LEU A 120 -13.87 4.14 6.24
N PRO A 121 -14.12 3.83 7.52
CA PRO A 121 -14.08 4.83 8.59
C PRO A 121 -12.75 5.61 8.60
N LYS A 122 -12.83 6.93 8.76
CA LYS A 122 -11.64 7.80 8.81
C LYS A 122 -10.89 7.69 10.14
N SER A 123 -11.60 7.42 11.24
CA SER A 123 -11.06 7.38 12.60
C SER A 123 -10.97 5.96 13.13
N THR A 124 -9.85 5.63 13.77
CA THR A 124 -9.70 4.36 14.51
C THR A 124 -10.55 4.28 15.78
N ALA A 125 -11.01 5.39 16.33
CA ALA A 125 -11.78 5.38 17.58
C ALA A 125 -13.27 4.99 17.42
N ALA A 126 -13.84 5.13 16.21
CA ALA A 126 -15.31 5.15 16.04
C ALA A 126 -15.96 3.80 15.71
N THR A 127 -15.18 2.74 15.45
CA THR A 127 -15.73 1.47 14.98
C THR A 127 -14.95 0.33 15.63
N THR A 128 -15.64 -0.48 16.42
CA THR A 128 -15.11 -1.73 16.94
C THR A 128 -14.81 -2.65 15.76
N LEU A 129 -13.57 -3.11 15.65
CA LEU A 129 -13.22 -4.15 14.68
C LEU A 129 -13.93 -5.44 15.09
N ASP A 130 -14.66 -6.05 14.15
CA ASP A 130 -15.19 -7.39 14.36
C ASP A 130 -14.03 -8.38 14.39
N LEU A 131 -13.86 -9.03 15.54
CA LEU A 131 -12.75 -9.94 15.79
C LEU A 131 -12.77 -11.16 14.89
N ASP A 132 -13.95 -11.71 14.65
CA ASP A 132 -14.10 -12.94 13.91
C ASP A 132 -13.67 -12.73 12.44
N GLN A 133 -13.87 -11.51 11.94
CA GLN A 133 -13.46 -11.11 10.60
C GLN A 133 -12.01 -10.59 10.53
N ALA A 134 -11.51 -9.95 11.58
CA ALA A 134 -10.17 -9.37 11.62
C ALA A 134 -9.08 -10.41 11.89
N HIS A 135 -9.40 -11.45 12.66
CA HIS A 135 -8.46 -12.48 13.09
C HIS A 135 -7.72 -13.17 11.91
N PRO A 136 -8.39 -13.64 10.86
CA PRO A 136 -7.71 -14.25 9.71
C PRO A 136 -6.75 -13.32 8.98
N GLN A 137 -6.95 -12.00 9.10
CA GLN A 137 -6.15 -10.98 8.40
C GLN A 137 -4.97 -10.48 9.23
N LEU A 138 -4.85 -10.88 10.51
CA LEU A 138 -3.89 -10.27 11.44
C LEU A 138 -2.43 -10.48 11.01
N ALA A 139 -2.06 -11.68 10.59
CA ALA A 139 -0.69 -11.97 10.18
C ALA A 139 -0.28 -11.18 8.95
N ASP A 140 -1.14 -11.18 7.92
CA ASP A 140 -0.87 -10.51 6.65
C ASP A 140 -0.89 -8.98 6.80
N ALA A 141 -1.87 -8.44 7.52
CA ALA A 141 -1.89 -7.01 7.88
C ALA A 141 -0.62 -6.58 8.63
N THR A 142 -0.10 -7.43 9.52
CA THR A 142 1.14 -7.16 10.26
C THR A 142 2.37 -7.14 9.35
N ALA A 143 2.44 -8.01 8.34
CA ALA A 143 3.52 -8.00 7.37
C ALA A 143 3.40 -6.79 6.42
N ALA A 144 2.18 -6.47 5.98
CA ALA A 144 1.87 -5.40 5.06
C ALA A 144 2.25 -4.01 5.59
N ILE A 145 2.06 -3.73 6.89
CA ILE A 145 2.42 -2.41 7.45
C ILE A 145 3.90 -2.04 7.28
N VAL A 146 4.77 -3.03 7.07
CA VAL A 146 6.21 -2.87 6.84
C VAL A 146 6.65 -3.37 5.46
N ALA A 147 5.69 -3.58 4.55
CA ALA A 147 5.90 -4.06 3.18
C ALA A 147 6.75 -5.34 3.08
N HIS A 148 6.52 -6.28 3.98
CA HIS A 148 7.11 -7.62 3.93
C HIS A 148 6.08 -8.63 3.44
N ALA A 149 6.54 -9.66 2.73
CA ALA A 149 5.66 -10.73 2.22
C ALA A 149 5.11 -11.65 3.33
N ASN A 150 5.81 -11.76 4.47
CA ASN A 150 5.37 -12.56 5.61
C ASN A 150 6.14 -12.19 6.89
N LEU A 151 5.78 -12.85 7.99
CA LEU A 151 6.37 -12.67 9.31
C LEU A 151 7.52 -13.65 9.61
N SER A 152 8.26 -14.18 8.63
CA SER A 152 9.35 -15.14 8.94
C SER A 152 10.68 -14.46 9.31
N SER A 153 10.90 -13.22 8.87
CA SER A 153 12.18 -12.52 9.02
C SER A 153 12.40 -11.92 10.42
N LYS A 154 13.66 -11.78 10.83
CA LYS A 154 14.09 -11.12 12.08
C LYS A 154 14.38 -9.61 11.90
N HIS A 155 13.93 -9.02 10.79
CA HIS A 155 14.11 -7.58 10.54
C HIS A 155 13.57 -6.74 11.70
N PRO A 156 14.27 -5.68 12.16
CA PRO A 156 13.82 -4.85 13.28
C PRO A 156 12.39 -4.32 13.14
N ASP A 157 12.01 -3.89 11.93
CA ASP A 157 10.66 -3.38 11.67
C ASP A 157 9.57 -4.44 11.88
N LEU A 158 9.85 -5.71 11.51
CA LEU A 158 8.93 -6.82 11.76
C LEU A 158 8.80 -7.14 13.26
N VAL A 159 9.87 -6.95 14.05
CA VAL A 159 9.78 -7.11 15.51
C VAL A 159 8.83 -6.06 16.09
N VAL A 160 8.93 -4.81 15.65
CA VAL A 160 8.03 -3.73 16.06
C VAL A 160 6.59 -3.99 15.59
N ALA A 161 6.41 -4.44 14.35
CA ALA A 161 5.11 -4.78 13.79
C ALA A 161 4.42 -5.91 14.57
N ARG A 162 5.13 -7.01 14.87
CA ARG A 162 4.61 -8.10 15.72
C ARG A 162 4.24 -7.62 17.12
N GLY A 163 5.03 -6.71 17.70
CA GLY A 163 4.70 -6.06 18.96
C GLY A 163 3.36 -5.34 18.89
N ALA A 164 3.15 -4.50 17.87
CA ALA A 164 1.87 -3.84 17.64
C ALA A 164 0.72 -4.84 17.46
N ALA A 165 0.94 -5.94 16.71
CA ALA A 165 -0.06 -6.99 16.50
C ALA A 165 -0.49 -7.67 17.81
N VAL A 166 0.47 -8.03 18.67
CA VAL A 166 0.18 -8.61 19.99
C VAL A 166 -0.62 -7.63 20.85
N HIS A 167 -0.32 -6.33 20.82
CA HIS A 167 -1.06 -5.33 21.58
C HIS A 167 -2.50 -5.16 21.07
N VAL A 168 -2.67 -4.99 19.75
CA VAL A 168 -3.98 -4.87 19.11
C VAL A 168 -4.83 -6.11 19.42
N ALA A 169 -4.31 -7.31 19.17
CA ALA A 169 -5.01 -8.56 19.43
C ALA A 169 -5.33 -8.80 20.92
N THR A 170 -4.42 -8.44 21.83
CA THR A 170 -4.68 -8.58 23.28
C THR A 170 -5.79 -7.63 23.73
N SER A 171 -5.87 -6.42 23.16
CA SER A 171 -6.97 -5.47 23.46
C SER A 171 -8.34 -6.02 23.05
N PHE A 172 -8.34 -6.99 22.14
CA PHE A 172 -9.50 -7.71 21.69
C PHE A 172 -9.73 -9.06 22.41
N GLY A 173 -8.93 -9.40 23.43
CA GLY A 173 -9.12 -10.61 24.22
C GLY A 173 -8.57 -11.91 23.62
N LEU A 174 -7.76 -11.85 22.55
CA LEU A 174 -7.11 -13.04 22.00
C LEU A 174 -6.13 -13.67 22.99
N SER A 175 -6.21 -15.00 23.13
CA SER A 175 -5.33 -15.75 24.02
C SER A 175 -3.89 -15.77 23.51
N THR A 176 -2.93 -16.01 24.40
CA THR A 176 -1.51 -16.15 24.02
C THR A 176 -1.28 -17.29 23.03
N ILE A 177 -2.04 -18.38 23.15
CA ILE A 177 -1.91 -19.57 22.30
C ILE A 177 -2.44 -19.26 20.89
N ALA A 178 -3.63 -18.64 20.80
CA ALA A 178 -4.18 -18.21 19.51
C ALA A 178 -3.23 -17.22 18.81
N LEU A 179 -2.70 -16.23 19.55
CA LEU A 179 -1.73 -15.28 18.99
C LEU A 179 -0.44 -15.92 18.49
N ALA A 180 0.05 -16.94 19.20
CA ALA A 180 1.22 -17.70 18.80
C ALA A 180 0.99 -18.42 17.47
N GLU A 181 -0.18 -19.04 17.31
CA GLU A 181 -0.57 -19.71 16.07
C GLU A 181 -0.72 -18.74 14.91
N ILE A 182 -1.50 -17.66 15.08
CA ILE A 182 -1.79 -16.68 14.02
C ILE A 182 -0.52 -16.02 13.49
N LEU A 183 0.35 -15.56 14.40
CA LEU A 183 1.53 -14.79 14.04
C LEU A 183 2.74 -15.65 13.70
N ASP A 184 2.59 -16.98 13.73
CA ASP A 184 3.67 -17.96 13.62
C ASP A 184 4.82 -17.67 14.61
N LEU A 185 4.45 -17.55 15.89
CA LEU A 185 5.36 -17.23 17.00
C LEU A 185 5.27 -18.28 18.10
N THR A 186 6.35 -18.39 18.88
CA THR A 186 6.30 -19.16 20.13
C THR A 186 5.46 -18.42 21.19
N PRO A 187 4.73 -19.14 22.08
CA PRO A 187 4.00 -18.51 23.19
C PRO A 187 4.89 -17.70 24.15
N SER A 188 6.17 -18.05 24.28
CA SER A 188 7.16 -17.27 25.04
C SER A 188 7.45 -15.93 24.37
N THR A 189 7.53 -15.89 23.04
CA THR A 189 7.72 -14.66 22.27
C THR A 189 6.50 -13.74 22.38
N VAL A 190 5.29 -14.29 22.29
CA VAL A 190 4.05 -13.52 22.48
C VAL A 190 4.01 -12.88 23.88
N ARG A 191 4.30 -13.65 24.94
CA ARG A 191 4.37 -13.12 26.32
C ARG A 191 5.39 -11.98 26.44
N ARG A 192 6.57 -12.13 25.84
CA ARG A 192 7.59 -11.07 25.83
C ARG A 192 7.09 -9.82 25.09
N LEU A 193 6.49 -9.98 23.92
CA LEU A 193 5.98 -8.85 23.12
C LEU A 193 4.79 -8.14 23.78
N ARG A 194 3.99 -8.84 24.58
CA ARG A 194 2.89 -8.22 25.36
C ARG A 194 3.38 -7.18 26.38
N HIS A 195 4.63 -7.30 26.83
CA HIS A 195 5.27 -6.33 27.73
C HIS A 195 6.10 -5.28 26.99
N SER A 196 6.11 -5.30 25.66
CA SER A 196 6.75 -4.24 24.88
C SER A 196 5.89 -2.96 24.87
N ASN A 197 6.43 -1.87 24.35
CA ASN A 197 5.69 -0.63 24.16
C ASN A 197 5.79 -0.19 22.69
N PRO A 198 5.03 -0.84 21.77
CA PRO A 198 5.10 -0.51 20.35
C PRO A 198 4.66 0.94 20.13
N PRO A 199 5.28 1.68 19.19
CA PRO A 199 4.90 3.05 18.93
C PRO A 199 3.42 3.17 18.56
N ALA A 200 2.72 4.17 19.11
CA ALA A 200 1.29 4.40 18.84
C ALA A 200 0.96 4.55 17.34
N ARG A 201 1.93 5.06 16.55
CA ARG A 201 1.80 5.12 15.09
C ARG A 201 1.70 3.72 14.46
N THR A 202 2.52 2.76 14.90
CA THR A 202 2.51 1.40 14.40
C THR A 202 1.18 0.71 14.70
N ILE A 203 0.64 0.88 15.91
CA ILE A 203 -0.69 0.38 16.28
C ILE A 203 -1.77 0.93 15.33
N ARG A 204 -1.84 2.25 15.15
CA ARG A 204 -2.84 2.87 14.25
C ARG A 204 -2.72 2.43 12.81
N THR A 205 -1.48 2.26 12.33
CA THR A 205 -1.22 1.78 10.97
C THR A 205 -1.70 0.34 10.80
N LEU A 206 -1.48 -0.53 11.80
CA LEU A 206 -2.01 -1.90 11.80
C LEU A 206 -3.54 -1.94 11.87
N GLU A 207 -4.17 -1.14 12.73
CA GLU A 207 -5.63 -1.02 12.79
C GLU A 207 -6.22 -0.58 11.44
N THR A 208 -5.53 0.32 10.73
CA THR A 208 -5.94 0.76 9.39
C THR A 208 -5.87 -0.38 8.38
N GLN A 209 -4.78 -1.16 8.37
CA GLN A 209 -4.63 -2.34 7.51
C GLN A 209 -5.68 -3.41 7.81
N LEU A 210 -5.89 -3.75 9.07
CA LEU A 210 -6.91 -4.72 9.48
C LEU A 210 -8.29 -4.33 8.97
N ARG A 211 -8.70 -3.07 9.16
CA ARG A 211 -10.00 -2.59 8.69
C ARG A 211 -10.15 -2.65 7.19
N MET A 212 -9.14 -2.18 6.47
CA MET A 212 -9.13 -2.24 5.01
C MET A 212 -9.31 -3.68 4.55
N ARG A 213 -8.55 -4.62 5.10
CA ARG A 213 -8.57 -6.03 4.71
C ARG A 213 -9.86 -6.74 5.07
N THR A 214 -10.46 -6.40 6.22
CA THR A 214 -11.74 -6.93 6.65
C THR A 214 -12.91 -6.39 5.82
N LEU A 215 -12.91 -5.09 5.50
CA LEU A 215 -14.03 -4.45 4.79
C LEU A 215 -13.91 -4.55 3.27
N LEU A 216 -12.71 -4.79 2.76
CA LEU A 216 -12.40 -4.96 1.34
C LEU A 216 -11.67 -6.28 1.16
N PRO A 217 -12.33 -7.43 1.37
CA PRO A 217 -11.69 -8.73 1.17
C PRO A 217 -11.23 -8.84 -0.28
N LEU A 218 -10.13 -9.58 -0.51
CA LEU A 218 -9.77 -9.96 -1.87
C LEU A 218 -10.95 -10.74 -2.48
N PRO A 219 -11.28 -10.49 -3.75
CA PRO A 219 -12.23 -11.33 -4.44
C PRO A 219 -11.72 -12.77 -4.38
N VAL A 220 -12.63 -13.71 -4.08
CA VAL A 220 -12.32 -15.14 -4.17
C VAL A 220 -11.78 -15.38 -5.58
N GLU A 221 -10.61 -16.03 -5.68
CA GLU A 221 -9.93 -16.30 -6.95
C GLU A 221 -10.95 -16.76 -7.98
N THR A 222 -11.28 -15.85 -8.90
CA THR A 222 -12.09 -16.17 -10.06
C THR A 222 -11.11 -16.59 -11.12
N ALA A 223 -11.38 -17.70 -11.81
CA ALA A 223 -10.48 -18.15 -12.86
C ALA A 223 -10.33 -17.03 -13.90
N PHE A 224 -9.09 -16.83 -14.38
CA PHE A 224 -8.80 -15.82 -15.39
C PHE A 224 -9.74 -16.02 -16.60
N GLY A 225 -10.55 -15.00 -16.91
CA GLY A 225 -11.55 -15.04 -17.99
C GLY A 225 -13.01 -15.23 -17.55
N GLU A 226 -13.28 -15.55 -16.28
CA GLU A 226 -14.65 -15.62 -15.72
C GLU A 226 -15.09 -14.29 -15.07
N GLU A 227 -14.24 -13.27 -15.16
CA GLU A 227 -14.50 -11.96 -14.57
C GLU A 227 -15.63 -11.24 -15.32
N ALA A 228 -16.54 -10.62 -14.56
CA ALA A 228 -17.62 -9.82 -15.16
C ALA A 228 -17.05 -8.71 -16.06
N PRO A 229 -17.66 -8.44 -17.23
CA PRO A 229 -17.20 -7.41 -18.14
C PRO A 229 -17.14 -6.06 -17.42
N ARG A 230 -15.97 -5.42 -17.49
CA ARG A 230 -15.66 -4.22 -16.71
C ARG A 230 -16.28 -2.99 -17.37
N PRO A 231 -16.89 -2.07 -16.60
CA PRO A 231 -17.36 -0.80 -17.16
C PRO A 231 -16.17 -0.02 -17.73
N ALA A 232 -16.36 0.64 -18.87
CA ALA A 232 -15.34 1.48 -19.45
C ALA A 232 -14.91 2.54 -18.44
N TRP A 233 -13.59 2.69 -18.24
CA TRP A 233 -13.05 3.76 -17.41
C TRP A 233 -13.66 5.08 -17.90
N PRO A 234 -14.26 5.91 -17.01
CA PRO A 234 -14.76 7.20 -17.43
C PRO A 234 -13.58 7.95 -18.00
N THR A 235 -13.58 8.11 -19.33
CA THR A 235 -12.57 8.94 -19.99
C THR A 235 -12.72 10.30 -19.35
N GLY A 236 -11.77 10.67 -18.49
CA GLY A 236 -11.72 12.01 -17.91
C GLY A 236 -11.90 13.03 -19.04
N PRO A 237 -12.43 14.24 -18.74
CA PRO A 237 -12.86 15.20 -19.75
C PRO A 237 -11.81 15.26 -20.85
N LYS A 238 -12.19 14.80 -22.06
CA LYS A 238 -11.28 14.71 -23.21
C LYS A 238 -10.60 16.07 -23.33
N GLY A 239 -9.33 16.14 -22.95
CA GLY A 239 -8.53 17.35 -23.11
C GLY A 239 -8.65 17.74 -24.58
N ARG A 240 -9.08 18.97 -24.84
CA ARG A 240 -9.14 19.52 -26.19
C ARG A 240 -7.78 19.25 -26.84
N GLN A 241 -7.76 18.41 -27.87
CA GLN A 241 -6.62 18.35 -28.76
C GLN A 241 -6.52 19.74 -29.38
N THR A 242 -5.54 20.51 -28.92
CA THR A 242 -5.13 21.76 -29.59
C THR A 242 -4.43 21.34 -30.88
N SER A 243 -5.16 21.48 -31.99
CA SER A 243 -4.63 21.50 -33.34
C SER A 243 -3.74 22.71 -33.58
#